data_AF-A0AAV7KGM9-F1
#
_entry.id   AF-A0AAV7KGM9-F1
#
_cell.length_a   1.000
_cell.length_b   1.000
_cell.length_c   1.000
_cell.angle_alpha   90.00
_cell.angle_beta   90.00
_cell.angle_gamma   90.00
#
_symmetry.space_group_name_H-M   'P 1'
#
loop_
_entity.id
_entity.type
_entity.pdbx_description
1 polymer ?
#
loop_
_entity_poly.entity_id
_entity_poly.type
_entity_poly.pdbx_seq_one_letter_code
_entity_poly.pdbx_strand_id
1 'polypeptide(L)'
;MQPEYRRYCCFLYEWDSRTRQSHYKVKEWPLQYQLTAGVKSASCQFLVYLEKILLLPLRIKLGLMKNFVEAIGKYNKEGEDFKYRKDKFPKVNHAIIKEGEFIGPKLENNSRI
;
A
#
# COMPACT_ATOMS: atom_id res chain seq x y z
N MET A 1 2.64 -24.52 2.84
CA MET A 1 3.43 -24.03 1.69
C MET A 1 3.00 -22.61 1.39
N GLN A 2 3.90 -21.63 1.45
CA GLN A 2 3.52 -20.24 1.17
C GLN A 2 3.23 -20.10 -0.34
N PRO A 3 2.12 -19.47 -0.74
CA PRO A 3 1.85 -19.23 -2.14
C PRO A 3 3.01 -18.41 -2.69
N GLU A 4 3.76 -19.00 -3.60
CA GLU A 4 4.89 -18.37 -4.29
C GLU A 4 4.47 -16.97 -4.72
N TYR A 5 5.23 -15.96 -4.31
CA TYR A 5 4.93 -14.57 -4.60
C TYR A 5 4.69 -14.43 -6.12
N ARG A 6 3.43 -14.15 -6.50
CA ARG A 6 3.00 -14.10 -7.90
C ARG A 6 3.83 -12.99 -8.57
N ARG A 7 4.53 -13.34 -9.65
CA ARG A 7 5.46 -12.46 -10.38
C ARG A 7 4.87 -11.08 -10.69
N TYR A 8 3.58 -11.05 -10.98
CA TYR A 8 2.81 -9.83 -11.16
C TYR A 8 1.95 -9.60 -9.92
N CYS A 9 2.19 -8.52 -9.19
CA CYS A 9 1.43 -8.20 -7.97
C CYS A 9 0.23 -7.28 -8.23
N CYS A 10 0.26 -6.53 -9.35
CA CYS A 10 -0.85 -5.68 -9.77
C CYS A 10 -1.70 -6.39 -10.83
N PHE A 11 -3.00 -6.18 -10.79
CA PHE A 11 -3.96 -6.69 -11.77
C PHE A 11 -4.37 -5.64 -12.82
N LEU A 12 -4.00 -4.38 -12.62
CA LEU A 12 -4.22 -3.31 -13.60
C LEU A 12 -3.00 -3.09 -14.50
N TYR A 13 -1.80 -3.23 -13.92
CA TYR A 13 -0.54 -2.91 -14.58
C TYR A 13 0.38 -4.12 -14.61
N GLU A 14 1.26 -4.16 -15.61
CA GLU A 14 2.26 -5.21 -15.75
C GLU A 14 3.48 -5.00 -14.85
N TRP A 15 3.24 -4.79 -13.55
CA TRP A 15 4.31 -4.62 -12.58
C TRP A 15 4.90 -5.98 -12.18
N ASP A 16 6.12 -6.26 -12.68
CA ASP A 16 6.92 -7.40 -12.25
C ASP A 16 7.59 -7.12 -10.89
N SER A 17 7.13 -7.79 -9.84
CA SER A 17 7.66 -7.63 -8.48
C SER A 17 9.05 -8.22 -8.30
N ARG A 18 9.50 -9.09 -9.22
CA ARG A 18 10.81 -9.75 -9.15
C ARG A 18 11.92 -8.87 -9.73
N THR A 19 11.60 -7.92 -10.60
CA THR A 19 12.59 -7.09 -11.29
C THR A 19 12.91 -5.80 -10.53
N ARG A 20 13.71 -5.90 -9.46
CA ARG A 20 14.13 -4.75 -8.63
C ARG A 20 14.79 -3.61 -9.40
N GLN A 21 15.49 -3.92 -10.50
CA GLN A 21 16.16 -2.91 -11.33
C GLN A 21 15.17 -1.99 -12.05
N SER A 22 13.99 -2.49 -12.39
CA SER A 22 12.97 -1.73 -13.12
C SER A 22 12.13 -0.87 -12.19
N HIS A 23 12.04 -1.22 -10.90
CA HIS A 23 11.17 -0.54 -9.92
C HIS A 23 11.46 0.95 -9.77
N TYR A 24 12.70 1.37 -9.96
CA TYR A 24 13.12 2.77 -9.81
C TYR A 24 13.41 3.47 -11.14
N LYS A 25 13.32 2.73 -12.25
CA LYS A 25 13.57 3.26 -13.61
C LYS A 25 12.28 3.47 -14.38
N VAL A 26 11.31 2.58 -14.19
CA VAL A 26 10.03 2.60 -14.89
C VAL A 26 9.01 3.29 -14.00
N LYS A 27 8.65 4.53 -14.39
CA LYS A 27 7.64 5.32 -13.71
C LYS A 27 6.23 4.93 -14.14
N GLU A 28 6.05 4.65 -15.43
CA GLU A 28 4.78 4.29 -16.04
C GLU A 28 4.85 2.84 -16.53
N TRP A 29 4.02 1.99 -15.93
CA TRP A 29 3.91 0.59 -16.32
C TRP A 29 2.76 0.44 -17.31
N PRO A 30 2.89 -0.44 -18.32
CA PRO A 30 1.82 -0.65 -19.29
C PRO A 30 0.59 -1.25 -18.60
N LEU A 31 -0.59 -0.83 -19.06
CA LEU A 31 -1.86 -1.39 -18.65
C LEU A 31 -1.95 -2.84 -19.12
N GLN A 32 -2.56 -3.72 -18.31
CA GLN A 32 -2.89 -5.07 -18.75
C GLN A 32 -4.05 -5.02 -19.74
N TYR A 33 -3.76 -5.12 -21.04
CA TYR A 33 -4.80 -5.16 -22.09
C TYR A 33 -5.43 -6.55 -22.27
N GLN A 34 -4.71 -7.63 -21.93
CA GLN A 34 -5.19 -9.00 -22.09
C GLN A 34 -5.57 -9.63 -20.74
N LEU A 35 -6.87 -9.70 -20.49
CA LEU A 35 -7.51 -10.23 -19.28
C LEU A 35 -7.82 -11.74 -19.41
N THR A 36 -6.94 -12.48 -20.07
CA THR A 36 -7.12 -13.92 -20.26
C THR A 36 -6.84 -14.64 -18.95
N ALA A 37 -7.78 -15.47 -18.49
CA ALA A 37 -7.62 -16.24 -17.27
C ALA A 37 -6.37 -17.13 -17.35
N GLY A 38 -5.52 -17.08 -16.34
CA GLY A 38 -4.26 -17.82 -16.29
C GLY A 38 -3.04 -17.08 -16.83
N VAL A 39 -3.22 -15.88 -17.41
CA VAL A 39 -2.11 -15.01 -17.82
C VAL A 39 -1.73 -14.06 -16.68
N LYS A 40 -0.45 -14.08 -16.30
CA LYS A 40 0.13 -13.18 -15.27
C LYS A 40 -0.60 -13.28 -13.91
N SER A 41 -1.09 -12.15 -13.38
CA SER A 41 -1.74 -12.04 -12.07
C SER A 41 -3.21 -12.45 -12.09
N ALA A 42 -3.85 -12.48 -13.27
CA ALA A 42 -5.27 -12.74 -13.42
C ALA A 42 -5.56 -14.25 -13.30
N SER A 43 -5.88 -14.71 -12.09
CA SER A 43 -6.33 -16.10 -11.88
C SER A 43 -7.72 -16.37 -12.46
N CYS A 44 -8.53 -15.33 -12.64
CA CYS A 44 -9.87 -15.42 -13.22
C CYS A 44 -10.09 -14.27 -14.20
N GLN A 45 -11.02 -14.45 -15.14
CA GLN A 45 -11.50 -13.36 -15.97
C GLN A 45 -12.17 -12.29 -15.10
N PHE A 46 -11.88 -11.02 -15.38
CA PHE A 46 -12.54 -9.92 -14.68
C PHE A 46 -14.01 -9.85 -15.07
N LEU A 47 -14.90 -9.87 -14.08
CA LEU A 47 -16.34 -9.65 -14.27
C LEU A 47 -16.67 -8.17 -14.50
N VAL A 48 -15.70 -7.28 -14.29
CA VAL A 48 -15.85 -5.82 -14.35
C VAL A 48 -14.75 -5.26 -15.24
N TYR A 49 -15.11 -4.30 -16.10
CA TYR A 49 -14.14 -3.57 -16.93
C TYR A 49 -13.10 -2.85 -16.07
N LEU A 50 -11.83 -2.91 -16.48
CA LEU A 50 -10.71 -2.27 -15.76
C LEU A 50 -10.96 -0.77 -15.50
N GLU A 51 -11.56 -0.08 -16.47
CA GLU A 51 -11.93 1.34 -16.39
C GLU A 51 -12.94 1.64 -15.27
N LYS A 52 -13.73 0.63 -14.87
CA LYS A 52 -14.72 0.74 -13.79
C LYS A 52 -14.17 0.32 -12.43
N ILE A 53 -12.93 -0.16 -12.37
CA ILE A 53 -12.28 -0.51 -11.10
C ILE A 53 -11.71 0.76 -10.47
N LEU A 54 -12.44 1.31 -9.51
CA LEU A 54 -11.97 2.42 -8.70
C LEU A 54 -11.11 1.88 -7.55
N LEU A 55 -9.78 1.97 -7.71
CA LEU A 55 -8.87 1.84 -6.58
C LEU A 55 -9.03 3.08 -5.70
N LEU A 56 -9.73 2.93 -4.57
CA LEU A 56 -9.88 4.00 -3.58
C LEU A 56 -8.48 4.50 -3.18
N PRO A 57 -8.04 5.69 -3.65
CA PRO A 57 -6.67 6.16 -3.44
C PRO A 57 -6.30 6.22 -1.96
N LEU A 58 -7.32 6.48 -1.13
CA LEU A 58 -7.24 6.50 0.32
C LEU A 58 -6.78 5.15 0.90
N ARG A 59 -7.32 4.01 0.46
CA ARG A 59 -6.97 2.69 1.02
C ARG A 59 -5.51 2.34 0.75
N ILE A 60 -5.02 2.62 -0.46
CA ILE A 60 -3.62 2.39 -0.84
C ILE A 60 -2.70 3.29 -0.02
N LYS A 61 -3.04 4.59 0.06
CA LYS A 61 -2.26 5.57 0.82
C LYS A 61 -2.16 5.18 2.30
N LEU A 62 -3.26 4.76 2.91
CA LEU A 62 -3.31 4.33 4.30
C LEU A 62 -2.53 3.03 4.54
N GLY A 63 -2.64 2.04 3.64
CA GLY A 63 -1.85 0.81 3.72
C GLY A 63 -0.34 1.07 3.62
N LEU A 64 0.08 1.97 2.73
CA LEU A 64 1.48 2.39 2.61
C LEU A 64 1.96 3.14 3.86
N MET A 65 1.15 4.05 4.39
CA MET A 65 1.47 4.77 5.63
C MET A 65 1.61 3.83 6.81
N LYS A 66 0.72 2.83 6.93
CA LYS A 66 0.83 1.77 7.95
C LYS A 66 2.16 1.04 7.83
N ASN A 67 2.50 0.53 6.65
CA ASN A 67 3.77 -0.19 6.43
C ASN A 67 5.00 0.68 6.74
N PHE A 68 4.94 1.96 6.35
CA PHE A 68 6.00 2.93 6.64
C PHE A 68 6.18 3.14 8.14
N VAL A 69 5.09 3.36 8.89
CA VAL A 69 5.17 3.59 10.33
C VAL A 69 5.56 2.31 11.07
N GLU A 70 5.07 1.14 10.66
CA GLU A 70 5.52 -0.15 11.22
C GLU A 70 7.03 -0.36 11.01
N ALA A 71 7.54 -0.09 9.81
CA ALA A 71 8.97 -0.27 9.50
C ALA A 71 9.87 0.60 10.38
N ILE A 72 9.48 1.86 10.61
CA ILE A 72 10.24 2.79 11.46
C ILE A 72 9.99 2.50 12.95
N GLY A 73 8.78 2.07 13.32
CA GLY A 73 8.39 1.79 14.71
C GLY A 73 8.94 0.47 15.26
N LYS A 74 9.31 -0.47 14.38
CA LYS A 74 9.83 -1.80 14.74
C LYS A 74 11.12 -1.75 15.56
N TYR A 75 11.96 -0.73 15.36
CA TYR A 75 13.28 -0.64 15.99
C TYR A 75 13.34 0.36 17.13
N ASN A 76 12.44 1.36 17.17
CA ASN A 76 12.44 2.35 18.25
C ASN A 76 11.04 2.96 18.48
N LYS A 77 10.36 2.47 19.52
CA LYS A 77 9.01 2.92 19.87
C LYS A 77 8.99 4.26 20.62
N GLU A 78 10.12 4.70 21.18
CA GLU A 78 10.21 5.90 22.04
C GLU A 78 11.44 6.79 21.76
N GLY A 79 12.29 6.44 20.78
CA GLY A 79 13.46 7.23 20.39
C GLY A 79 13.18 8.36 19.40
N GLU A 80 14.25 8.90 18.81
CA GLU A 80 14.19 10.07 17.90
C GLU A 80 13.24 9.88 16.72
N ASP A 81 13.15 8.66 16.18
CA ASP A 81 12.22 8.29 15.12
C ASP A 81 10.74 8.48 15.52
N PHE A 82 10.41 8.20 16.78
CA PHE A 82 9.07 8.42 17.31
C PHE A 82 8.77 9.93 17.42
N LYS A 83 9.77 10.71 17.88
CA LYS A 83 9.66 12.17 17.95
C LYS A 83 9.45 12.78 16.55
N TYR A 84 10.18 12.30 15.54
CA TYR A 84 9.99 12.71 14.15
C TYR A 84 8.58 12.40 13.62
N ARG A 85 8.04 11.22 13.91
CA ARG A 85 6.66 10.87 13.52
C ARG A 85 5.61 11.78 14.17
N LYS A 86 5.78 12.10 15.46
CA LYS A 86 4.89 13.02 16.18
C LYS A 86 4.91 14.43 15.58
N ASP A 87 6.09 14.91 15.21
CA ASP A 87 6.25 16.23 14.59
C ASP A 87 5.64 16.27 13.18
N LYS A 88 5.82 15.21 12.39
CA LYS A 88 5.28 15.14 11.02
C LYS A 88 3.77 14.94 10.97
N PHE A 89 3.20 14.29 11.99
CA PHE A 89 1.77 13.99 12.07
C PHE A 89 1.14 14.53 13.37
N PRO A 90 1.13 15.86 13.59
CA PRO A 90 0.72 16.44 14.87
C PRO A 90 -0.77 16.24 15.18
N LYS A 91 -1.59 15.98 14.15
CA LYS A 91 -3.04 15.74 14.26
C LYS A 91 -3.40 14.27 14.50
N VAL A 92 -2.42 13.38 14.54
CA VAL A 92 -2.66 11.94 14.75
C VAL A 92 -2.38 11.60 16.20
N ASN A 93 -3.29 10.85 16.82
CA ASN A 93 -3.16 10.46 18.23
C ASN A 93 -1.85 9.67 18.47
N HIS A 94 -1.18 9.95 19.58
CA HIS A 94 0.02 9.26 20.05
C HIS A 94 -0.12 7.73 20.00
N ALA A 95 -1.25 7.17 20.46
CA ALA A 95 -1.47 5.73 20.45
C ALA A 95 -1.46 5.15 19.02
N ILE A 96 -2.07 5.86 18.07
CA ILE A 96 -2.11 5.49 16.65
C ILE A 96 -0.72 5.54 16.03
N ILE A 97 0.08 6.57 16.35
CA ILE A 97 1.47 6.69 15.89
C ILE A 97 2.35 5.58 16.50
N LYS A 98 2.11 5.22 17.76
CA LYS A 98 2.87 4.18 18.49
C LYS A 98 2.57 2.77 17.96
N GLU A 99 1.31 2.49 17.63
CA GLU A 99 0.89 1.20 17.10
C GLU A 99 1.01 1.09 15.56
N GLY A 100 1.16 2.22 14.86
CA GLY A 100 1.24 2.25 13.40
C GLY A 100 -0.10 1.98 12.71
N GLU A 101 -1.22 2.18 13.41
CA GLU A 101 -2.54 1.74 12.95
C GLU A 101 -3.30 2.83 12.15
N PHE A 102 -2.91 3.04 10.89
CA PHE A 102 -3.53 4.05 10.01
C PHE A 102 -4.73 3.48 9.24
N ILE A 103 -5.89 3.37 9.89
CA ILE A 103 -7.16 2.97 9.25
C ILE A 103 -8.06 4.19 9.09
N GLY A 104 -8.68 4.37 7.92
CA GLY A 104 -9.43 5.58 7.54
C GLY A 104 -10.44 6.05 8.59
N PRO A 105 -11.37 5.21 9.05
CA PRO A 105 -12.37 5.58 10.05
C PRO A 105 -11.77 6.02 11.40
N LYS A 106 -10.59 5.52 11.76
CA LYS A 106 -9.91 5.88 13.03
C LYS A 106 -9.23 7.26 12.96
N LEU A 107 -8.93 7.76 11.77
CA LEU A 107 -8.29 9.08 11.57
C LEU A 107 -9.34 10.22 11.51
N GLU A 108 -10.51 9.96 10.93
CA GLU A 108 -11.61 10.95 10.86
C GLU A 108 -12.22 11.23 12.24
N ASN A 109 -12.40 10.21 13.08
CA ASN A 109 -13.00 10.40 14.40
C ASN A 109 -12.10 11.14 15.40
N ASN A 110 -10.78 11.13 15.20
CA ASN A 110 -9.82 11.77 16.12
C ASN A 110 -9.37 13.17 15.68
N SER A 111 -9.80 13.65 14.51
CA SER A 111 -9.53 15.01 14.02
C SER A 111 -10.66 16.01 14.34
N ARG A 112 -11.71 15.54 15.04
CA ARG A 112 -12.79 16.35 15.61
C ARG A 112 -12.62 16.47 17.14
N ILE A 113 -11.54 17.12 17.59
CA ILE A 113 -11.41 17.72 18.93
C ILE A 113 -10.69 19.05 18.73
#